data_AF-X0YZR0-F1
#
_entry.id   AF-X0YZR0-F1
#
_cell.length_a   1.000
_cell.length_b   1.000
_cell.length_c   1.000
_cell.angle_alpha   90.00
_cell.angle_beta   90.00
_cell.angle_gamma   90.00
#
_symmetry.space_group_name_H-M   'P 1'
#
loop_
_entity.id
_entity.type
_entity.pdbx_description
1 polymer ?
#
loop_
_entity_poly.entity_id
_entity_poly.type
_entity_poly.pdbx_seq_one_letter_code
_entity_poly.pdbx_strand_id
1 'polypeptide(L)'
;MTLAKVMLTVSSFSGIFLAVGVYVFSNILIYEKVKEELKKGRSITTSIDFGFKNSLNDIFYINMSIFIIALVLNNFGTKQVKGLLLPVVIGSILTIITLFTFIRSSLLLSSGLLQKYLLKPFLRKNVI
;
A
#
# COMPACT_ATOMS: atom_id res chain seq x y z
N MET A 1 15.66 -3.04 31.58
CA MET A 1 14.25 -3.05 31.16
C MET A 1 14.23 -3.38 29.66
N THR A 2 13.93 -4.61 29.28
CA THR A 2 13.94 -5.06 27.88
C THR A 2 12.75 -4.43 27.16
N LEU A 3 13.02 -3.56 26.17
CA LEU A 3 12.04 -2.60 25.63
C LEU A 3 10.86 -3.21 24.85
N ALA A 4 10.92 -4.49 24.50
CA ALA A 4 9.77 -5.24 24.02
C ALA A 4 10.06 -6.73 24.18
N LYS A 5 9.50 -7.38 25.20
CA LYS A 5 9.43 -8.84 25.23
C LYS A 5 8.36 -9.26 24.24
N VAL A 6 8.65 -9.15 22.94
CA VAL A 6 7.79 -9.69 21.88
C VAL A 6 7.84 -11.20 22.07
N MET A 7 6.74 -11.78 22.57
CA MET A 7 6.59 -13.22 22.53
C MET A 7 6.43 -13.60 21.05
N LEU A 8 7.52 -14.05 20.43
CA LEU A 8 7.48 -14.69 19.12
C LEU A 8 6.72 -16.01 19.29
N THR A 9 5.40 -15.93 19.16
CA THR A 9 4.47 -17.06 19.23
C THR A 9 3.92 -17.34 17.85
N VAL A 10 3.28 -18.51 17.68
CA VAL A 10 2.55 -18.85 16.44
C VAL A 10 1.55 -17.74 16.06
N SER A 11 0.94 -17.10 17.06
CA SER A 11 0.06 -15.94 16.87
C SER A 11 0.80 -14.75 16.24
N SER A 12 1.93 -14.34 16.79
CA SER A 12 2.74 -13.25 16.21
C SER A 12 3.19 -13.56 14.78
N PHE A 13 3.54 -14.81 14.47
CA PHE A 13 3.85 -15.23 13.10
C PHE A 13 2.63 -15.13 12.18
N SER A 14 1.45 -15.57 12.62
CA SER A 14 0.22 -15.45 11.82
C SER A 14 -0.15 -13.98 11.55
N GLY A 15 0.18 -13.05 12.44
CA GLY A 15 0.01 -11.62 12.22
C GLY A 15 0.83 -11.08 11.05
N ILE A 16 2.03 -11.63 10.81
CA ILE A 16 2.85 -11.26 9.65
C ILE A 16 2.18 -11.71 8.35
N PHE A 17 1.68 -12.95 8.29
CA PHE A 17 0.94 -13.43 7.13
C PHE A 17 -0.32 -12.60 6.85
N LEU A 18 -1.04 -12.21 7.90
CA LEU A 18 -2.20 -11.34 7.77
C LEU A 18 -1.82 -9.95 7.21
N ALA A 19 -0.72 -9.36 7.70
CA ALA A 19 -0.19 -8.11 7.17
C ALA A 19 0.16 -8.20 5.68
N VAL A 20 0.80 -9.29 5.25
CA VAL A 20 1.10 -9.54 3.83
C VAL A 20 -0.18 -9.66 3.00
N GLY A 21 -1.20 -10.34 3.52
CA GLY A 21 -2.51 -10.45 2.85
C GLY A 21 -3.15 -9.09 2.60
N VAL A 22 -3.13 -8.20 3.60
CA VAL A 22 -3.64 -6.82 3.48
C VAL A 22 -2.84 -6.01 2.46
N TYR A 23 -1.52 -6.16 2.44
CA TYR A 23 -0.64 -5.50 1.47
C TYR A 23 -0.96 -5.94 0.03
N VAL A 24 -1.01 -7.25 -0.23
CA VAL A 24 -1.31 -7.79 -1.57
C VAL A 24 -2.71 -7.39 -2.02
N PHE A 25 -3.69 -7.44 -1.11
CA PHE A 25 -5.05 -6.99 -1.39
C PHE A 25 -5.12 -5.51 -1.82
N SER A 26 -4.39 -4.63 -1.12
CA SER A 26 -4.33 -3.20 -1.46
C SER A 26 -3.72 -2.96 -2.85
N ASN A 27 -2.69 -3.73 -3.21
CA ASN A 27 -2.08 -3.64 -4.55
C ASN A 27 -3.02 -4.12 -5.66
N ILE A 28 -3.78 -5.21 -5.43
CA ILE A 28 -4.78 -5.70 -6.38
C ILE A 28 -5.88 -4.65 -6.58
N LEU A 29 -6.37 -4.02 -5.51
CA LEU A 29 -7.41 -2.99 -5.59
C LEU A 29 -7.01 -1.80 -6.46
N ILE A 30 -5.76 -1.34 -6.34
CA ILE A 30 -5.23 -0.27 -7.20
C ILE A 30 -5.23 -0.71 -8.67
N TYR A 31 -4.75 -1.94 -8.95
CA TYR A 31 -4.72 -2.48 -10.31
C TYR A 31 -6.13 -2.57 -10.91
N GLU A 32 -7.11 -3.02 -10.13
CA GLU A 32 -8.50 -3.08 -10.55
C GLU A 32 -9.08 -1.70 -10.85
N LYS A 33 -8.80 -0.70 -10.01
CA LYS A 33 -9.26 0.69 -10.25
C LYS A 33 -8.61 1.32 -11.47
N VAL A 34 -7.31 1.10 -11.68
CA VAL A 34 -6.63 1.56 -12.92
C VAL A 34 -7.23 0.88 -14.15
N LYS A 35 -7.49 -0.43 -14.09
CA LYS A 35 -8.14 -1.19 -15.17
C LYS A 35 -9.58 -0.70 -15.43
N GLU A 36 -10.31 -0.31 -14.39
CA GLU A 36 -11.65 0.29 -14.50
C GLU A 36 -11.59 1.63 -15.25
N GLU A 37 -10.60 2.49 -14.94
CA GLU A 37 -10.41 3.77 -15.62
C GLU A 37 -9.94 3.62 -17.07
N LEU A 38 -9.10 2.62 -17.36
CA LEU A 38 -8.70 2.28 -18.73
C LEU A 38 -9.89 1.83 -19.58
N LYS A 39 -10.81 1.03 -19.00
CA LYS A 39 -12.05 0.62 -19.69
C LYS A 39 -12.98 1.79 -19.99
N LYS A 40 -12.88 2.90 -19.26
CA LYS A 40 -13.61 4.16 -19.52
C LYS A 40 -13.00 4.96 -20.69
N GLY A 41 -11.97 4.45 -21.36
CA GLY A 41 -11.35 5.07 -22.54
C GLY A 41 -10.36 6.19 -22.22
N ARG A 42 -9.92 6.30 -20.96
CA ARG A 42 -8.93 7.31 -20.54
C ARG A 42 -7.53 6.91 -20.99
N SER A 43 -6.65 7.90 -21.23
CA SER A 43 -5.25 7.63 -21.52
C SER A 43 -4.57 6.89 -20.36
N ILE A 44 -3.49 6.16 -20.65
CA ILE A 44 -2.81 5.31 -19.65
C ILE A 44 -2.34 6.13 -18.44
N THR A 45 -1.73 7.29 -18.66
CA THR A 45 -1.26 8.19 -17.61
C THR A 45 -2.40 8.70 -16.73
N THR A 46 -3.49 9.14 -17.37
CA THR A 46 -4.68 9.65 -16.66
C THR A 46 -5.36 8.54 -15.87
N SER A 47 -5.44 7.32 -16.42
CA SER A 47 -6.05 6.17 -15.75
C SER A 47 -5.28 5.76 -14.49
N ILE A 48 -3.95 5.84 -14.54
CA ILE A 48 -3.09 5.60 -13.38
C ILE A 48 -3.37 6.66 -12.31
N ASP A 49 -3.30 7.95 -12.66
CA ASP A 49 -3.48 9.05 -11.68
C ASP A 49 -4.86 9.00 -11.01
N PHE A 50 -5.93 8.76 -11.77
CA PHE A 50 -7.28 8.63 -11.21
C PHE A 50 -7.47 7.33 -10.42
N GLY A 51 -6.94 6.20 -10.91
CA GLY A 51 -7.02 4.92 -10.21
C GLY A 51 -6.34 4.96 -8.84
N PHE A 52 -5.16 5.58 -8.75
CA PHE A 52 -4.45 5.81 -7.49
C PHE A 52 -5.19 6.76 -6.56
N LYS A 53 -5.68 7.90 -7.07
CA LYS A 53 -6.41 8.88 -6.25
C LYS A 53 -7.69 8.31 -5.62
N ASN A 54 -8.42 7.47 -6.36
CA ASN A 54 -9.65 6.87 -5.86
C ASN A 54 -9.37 5.72 -4.89
N SER A 55 -8.41 4.85 -5.20
CA SER A 55 -8.05 3.70 -4.36
C SER A 55 -7.45 4.10 -3.00
N LEU A 56 -6.85 5.29 -2.88
CA LEU A 56 -6.37 5.86 -1.62
C LEU A 56 -7.42 5.84 -0.50
N ASN A 57 -8.61 6.35 -0.79
CA ASN A 57 -9.67 6.46 0.20
C ASN A 57 -10.13 5.07 0.63
N ASP A 58 -10.33 4.17 -0.33
CA ASP A 58 -10.75 2.79 -0.07
C ASP A 58 -9.72 2.06 0.80
N ILE A 59 -8.43 2.14 0.46
CA ILE A 59 -7.35 1.51 1.21
C ILE A 59 -7.23 2.13 2.61
N PHE A 60 -7.42 3.44 2.73
CA PHE A 60 -7.43 4.11 4.03
C PHE A 60 -8.58 3.58 4.92
N TYR A 61 -9.79 3.42 4.39
CA TYR A 61 -10.92 2.86 5.13
C TYR A 61 -10.68 1.40 5.55
N ILE A 62 -10.07 0.59 4.68
CA ILE A 62 -9.69 -0.79 5.00
C ILE A 62 -8.71 -0.82 6.18
N ASN A 63 -7.67 0.02 6.15
CA ASN A 63 -6.68 0.08 7.22
C ASN A 63 -7.25 0.67 8.52
N MET A 64 -8.16 1.63 8.45
CA MET A 64 -8.91 2.11 9.61
C MET A 64 -9.72 0.99 10.28
N SER A 65 -10.36 0.14 9.49
CA SER A 65 -11.08 -1.03 10.02
C SER A 65 -10.12 -1.99 10.76
N ILE A 66 -8.90 -2.18 10.25
CA ILE A 66 -7.86 -2.98 10.92
C ILE A 66 -7.47 -2.35 12.26
N PHE A 67 -7.33 -1.02 12.34
CA PHE A 67 -7.05 -0.36 13.62
C PHE A 67 -8.21 -0.50 14.62
N ILE A 68 -9.46 -0.44 14.16
CA ILE A 68 -10.62 -0.71 15.03
C ILE A 68 -10.58 -2.14 15.55
N ILE A 69 -10.32 -3.13 14.68
CA ILE A 69 -10.14 -4.53 15.08
C ILE A 69 -9.00 -4.64 16.10
N ALA A 70 -7.89 -3.93 15.88
CA ALA A 70 -6.77 -3.94 16.79
C ALA A 70 -7.13 -3.37 18.18
N LEU A 71 -7.91 -2.29 18.24
CA LEU A 71 -8.41 -1.72 19.49
C LEU A 71 -9.32 -2.70 20.23
N VAL A 72 -10.25 -3.34 19.51
CA VAL A 72 -11.15 -4.34 20.08
C VAL A 72 -10.35 -5.54 20.63
N LEU A 73 -9.41 -6.07 19.85
CA LEU A 73 -8.56 -7.18 20.29
C LEU A 73 -7.65 -6.82 21.47
N ASN A 74 -7.19 -5.56 21.57
CA ASN A 74 -6.41 -5.12 22.72
C ASN A 74 -7.22 -5.16 24.02
N ASN A 75 -8.50 -4.79 23.97
CA ASN A 75 -9.37 -4.73 25.15
C ASN A 75 -9.97 -6.10 25.50
N PHE A 76 -10.47 -6.83 24.50
CA PHE A 76 -11.24 -8.06 24.69
C PHE A 76 -10.49 -9.36 24.32
N GLY A 77 -9.32 -9.26 23.68
CA GLY A 77 -8.57 -10.42 23.22
C GLY A 77 -7.84 -11.18 24.34
N THR A 78 -7.63 -12.48 24.14
CA THR A 78 -6.78 -13.30 25.01
C THR A 78 -5.29 -12.98 24.79
N LYS A 79 -4.42 -13.34 25.75
CA LYS A 79 -2.96 -13.07 25.65
C LYS A 79 -2.33 -13.58 24.36
N GLN A 80 -2.80 -14.73 23.84
CA GLN A 80 -2.33 -15.28 22.57
C GLN A 80 -2.76 -14.40 21.39
N VAL A 81 -4.03 -13.97 21.32
CA VAL A 81 -4.54 -13.15 20.21
C VAL A 81 -3.93 -11.75 20.20
N LYS A 82 -3.62 -11.18 21.38
CA LYS A 82 -2.89 -9.90 21.47
C LYS A 82 -1.49 -9.95 20.86
N GLY A 83 -0.87 -11.13 20.74
CA GLY A 83 0.40 -11.30 20.03
C GLY A 83 0.32 -11.02 18.52
N LEU A 84 -0.87 -11.19 17.94
CA LEU A 84 -1.17 -10.95 16.52
C LEU A 84 -1.28 -9.45 16.18
N LEU A 85 -1.48 -8.61 17.21
CA LEU A 85 -1.79 -7.20 17.05
C LEU A 85 -0.63 -6.40 16.46
N LEU A 86 0.57 -6.61 17.01
CA LEU A 86 1.74 -5.79 16.70
C LEU A 86 2.16 -5.92 15.23
N PRO A 87 2.32 -7.13 14.66
CA PRO A 87 2.67 -7.27 13.25
C PRO A 87 1.60 -6.73 12.29
N VAL A 88 0.32 -6.88 12.62
CA VAL A 88 -0.79 -6.41 11.79
C VAL A 88 -0.85 -4.89 11.75
N VAL A 89 -0.73 -4.23 12.91
CA VAL A 89 -0.71 -2.76 12.99
C VAL A 89 0.51 -2.19 12.26
N ILE A 90 1.70 -2.79 12.45
CA ILE A 90 2.90 -2.38 11.73
C ILE A 90 2.74 -2.55 10.22
N GLY A 91 2.22 -3.70 9.78
CA GLY A 91 1.99 -3.99 8.36
C GLY A 91 0.97 -3.04 7.71
N SER A 92 -0.08 -2.70 8.44
CA SER A 92 -1.09 -1.72 8.00
C SER A 92 -0.47 -0.33 7.80
N ILE A 93 0.34 0.13 8.76
CA ILE A 93 1.06 1.42 8.64
C ILE A 93 2.02 1.41 7.44
N LEU A 94 2.79 0.33 7.26
CA LEU A 94 3.71 0.18 6.14
C LEU A 94 2.99 0.22 4.78
N THR A 95 1.80 -0.36 4.70
CA THR A 95 0.97 -0.36 3.48
C THR A 95 0.54 1.07 3.12
N ILE A 96 0.06 1.85 4.09
CA ILE A 96 -0.31 3.26 3.89
C ILE A 96 0.89 4.10 3.45
N ILE A 97 2.05 3.93 4.09
CA ILE A 97 3.28 4.65 3.74
C ILE A 97 3.72 4.32 2.31
N THR A 98 3.69 3.04 1.94
CA THR A 98 4.07 2.58 0.60
C THR A 98 3.16 3.21 -0.44
N LEU A 99 1.85 3.19 -0.21
CA LEU A 99 0.87 3.78 -1.11
C LEU A 99 1.08 5.28 -1.31
N PHE A 100 1.21 6.04 -0.21
CA PHE A 100 1.41 7.48 -0.26
C PHE A 100 2.71 7.86 -0.99
N THR A 101 3.78 7.10 -0.76
CA THR A 101 5.07 7.29 -1.44
C THR A 101 4.94 7.01 -2.94
N PHE A 102 4.19 5.98 -3.33
CA PHE A 102 3.98 5.61 -4.73
C PHE A 102 3.16 6.64 -5.52
N ILE A 103 2.20 7.31 -4.87
CA ILE A 103 1.42 8.38 -5.51
C ILE A 103 2.29 9.60 -5.77
N ARG A 104 3.12 9.99 -4.80
CA ARG A 104 4.09 11.08 -4.97
C ARG A 104 5.04 10.80 -6.13
N SER A 105 5.54 9.57 -6.27
CA SER A 105 6.41 9.21 -7.40
C SER A 105 5.66 9.19 -8.74
N SER A 106 4.42 8.71 -8.79
CA SER A 106 3.57 8.74 -10.01
C SER A 106 3.30 10.17 -10.48
N LEU A 107 2.93 11.07 -9.57
CA LEU A 107 2.68 12.48 -9.87
C LEU A 107 3.95 13.21 -10.34
N LEU A 108 5.11 12.90 -9.75
CA LEU A 108 6.40 13.42 -10.19
C LEU A 108 6.80 12.90 -11.58
N LEU A 109 6.41 11.67 -11.94
CA LEU A 109 6.55 11.11 -13.29
C LEU A 109 5.66 11.85 -14.31
N SER A 110 4.41 12.11 -13.93
CA SER A 110 3.37 12.75 -14.75
C SER A 110 3.67 14.25 -14.99
N SER A 111 4.29 14.94 -14.02
CA SER A 111 4.61 16.38 -14.08
C SER A 111 5.83 16.78 -14.95
N GLY A 112 6.39 15.88 -15.76
CA GLY A 112 7.33 16.24 -16.82
C GLY A 112 8.81 16.41 -16.41
N LEU A 113 9.21 16.09 -15.18
CA LEU A 113 10.62 16.17 -14.76
C LEU A 113 11.46 14.97 -15.23
N LEU A 114 10.85 13.79 -15.43
CA LEU A 114 11.55 12.60 -15.93
C LEU A 114 11.62 12.49 -17.46
N GLN A 115 10.74 13.19 -18.20
CA GLN A 115 10.89 13.32 -19.65
C GLN A 115 12.18 14.06 -20.02
N LYS A 116 12.66 14.96 -19.14
CA LYS A 116 13.86 15.79 -19.37
C LYS A 116 15.18 15.09 -19.01
N TYR A 117 15.20 14.14 -18.08
CA TYR A 117 16.44 13.48 -17.59
C TYR A 117 16.64 12.02 -18.03
N LEU A 118 15.59 11.21 -18.23
CA LEU A 118 15.76 9.79 -18.58
C LEU A 118 15.56 9.47 -20.08
N LEU A 119 14.77 10.26 -20.82
CA LEU A 119 14.42 9.94 -22.22
C LEU A 119 15.30 10.62 -23.28
N LYS A 120 16.06 11.67 -22.94
CA LYS A 120 16.94 12.35 -23.92
C LYS A 120 18.16 11.55 -24.39
N PRO A 121 18.83 10.69 -23.59
CA PRO A 121 19.95 9.90 -24.11
C PRO A 121 19.53 8.64 -24.88
N PHE A 122 18.31 8.12 -24.70
CA PHE A 122 17.84 6.92 -25.42
C PHE A 122 17.18 7.23 -26.77
N LEU A 123 16.58 8.41 -26.95
CA LEU A 123 15.96 8.81 -28.23
C LEU A 123 16.95 9.35 -29.28
N ARG A 124 18.25 9.45 -28.97
CA ARG A 124 19.28 9.92 -29.92
C ARG A 124 20.06 8.78 -30.60
N LYS A 125 19.88 7.51 -30.21
CA LYS A 125 20.74 6.42 -30.68
C LYS A 125 20.16 5.52 -31.78
N ASN A 126 18.98 5.84 -32.32
CA ASN A 126 18.35 5.08 -33.42
C ASN A 126 17.87 5.95 -34.59
N VAL A 127 18.46 7.13 -34.78
CA VAL A 127 18.39 7.86 -36.05
C VAL A 127 19.77 8.47 -36.29
N ILE A 128 20.66 7.68 -36.89
CA ILE A 128 21.58 7.98 -38.01
C ILE A 128 21.87 6.61 -38.63
#